data_AF-A0A401Y7W2-F1
#
_entry.id   AF-A0A401Y7W2-F1
#
_cell.length_a   1.000
_cell.length_b   1.000
_cell.length_c   1.000
_cell.angle_alpha   90.00
_cell.angle_beta   90.00
_cell.angle_gamma   90.00
#
_symmetry.space_group_name_H-M   'P 1'
#
loop_
_entity.id
_entity.type
_entity.pdbx_description
1 polymer ?
#
loop_
_entity_poly.entity_id
_entity_poly.type
_entity_poly.pdbx_seq_one_letter_code
_entity_poly.pdbx_strand_id
1 'polypeptide(L)'
;MTAIPVTGRPVLVGNRLVLVGSVLYLLEWVAIIAAGIDAPLGADASTAHVTSSYSGVATSWGWAAGWFSVVLLGRVLLVLGIRAALADSGHPQRIMDFAVAAMALSVALEVATYAVTAGGAWYLDHDGSPEVVRGLDAAAVVLNSTVFGPLGVAILCSAGAMWWSGLFPRVLCGVGLVAGVGGTLMGLAAAAPTAGSAADALGIAVPLFWIWMLWTGVLCWRRAIPPDPRAGRAARA
;
A
#
# COMPACT_ATOMS: atom_id res chain seq x y z
N MET A 1 30.07 -29.60 -29.31
CA MET A 1 29.65 -28.48 -28.44
C MET A 1 28.69 -29.03 -27.41
N THR A 2 29.22 -29.38 -26.24
CA THR A 2 28.46 -29.99 -25.14
C THR A 2 27.85 -28.86 -24.31
N ALA A 3 26.52 -28.73 -24.34
CA ALA A 3 25.82 -27.83 -23.45
C ALA A 3 26.01 -28.30 -22.01
N ILE A 4 26.63 -27.47 -21.17
CA ILE A 4 26.68 -27.68 -19.72
C ILE A 4 25.27 -27.37 -19.20
N PRO A 5 24.54 -28.33 -18.62
CA PRO A 5 23.27 -28.03 -18.00
C PRO A 5 23.56 -27.29 -16.70
N VAL A 6 23.18 -26.01 -16.64
CA VAL A 6 23.14 -25.28 -15.36
C VAL A 6 21.96 -25.83 -14.58
N THR A 7 22.16 -26.94 -13.87
CA THR A 7 21.20 -27.58 -12.95
C THR A 7 21.09 -26.81 -11.63
N GLY A 8 21.05 -25.48 -11.69
CA GLY A 8 20.68 -24.65 -10.55
C GLY A 8 19.16 -24.52 -10.50
N ARG A 9 18.52 -24.93 -9.41
CA ARG A 9 17.13 -24.50 -9.16
C ARG A 9 17.09 -22.96 -9.21
N PRO A 10 16.09 -22.34 -9.83
CA PRO A 10 15.92 -20.89 -9.78
C PRO A 10 15.95 -20.42 -8.33
N VAL A 11 16.80 -19.45 -8.02
CA VAL A 11 16.94 -18.88 -6.66
C VAL A 11 16.51 -17.43 -6.70
N LEU A 12 15.65 -17.06 -5.74
CA LEU A 12 15.28 -15.67 -5.52
C LEU A 12 16.52 -14.84 -5.14
N VAL A 13 16.85 -13.85 -5.96
CA VAL A 13 17.78 -12.77 -5.65
C VAL A 13 17.02 -11.71 -4.86
N GLY A 14 17.35 -11.61 -3.57
CA GLY A 14 16.69 -10.69 -2.64
C GLY A 14 17.20 -9.26 -2.72
N ASN A 15 16.41 -8.33 -2.22
CA ASN A 15 16.83 -6.94 -2.01
C ASN A 15 16.20 -6.36 -0.73
N ARG A 16 16.68 -5.17 -0.35
CA ARG A 16 16.24 -4.44 0.84
C ARG A 16 15.04 -3.52 0.58
N LEU A 17 14.77 -3.19 -0.69
CA LEU A 17 13.80 -2.17 -1.08
C LEU A 17 12.38 -2.52 -0.65
N VAL A 18 11.99 -3.81 -0.74
CA VAL A 18 10.65 -4.24 -0.33
C VAL A 18 10.40 -3.94 1.15
N LEU A 19 11.35 -4.27 2.02
CA LEU A 19 11.20 -4.01 3.46
C LEU A 19 11.29 -2.53 3.79
N VAL A 20 12.22 -1.78 3.17
CA VAL A 20 12.32 -0.32 3.35
C VAL A 20 11.01 0.36 2.93
N GLY A 21 10.44 -0.02 1.79
CA GLY A 21 9.14 0.48 1.35
C GLY A 21 8.00 0.12 2.30
N SER A 22 7.99 -1.12 2.81
CA SER A 22 6.99 -1.57 3.81
C SER A 22 7.06 -0.74 5.09
N VAL A 23 8.26 -0.54 5.63
CA VAL A 23 8.47 0.24 6.86
C VAL A 23 8.11 1.70 6.61
N LEU A 24 8.55 2.27 5.49
CA LEU A 24 8.22 3.64 5.12
C LEU A 24 6.70 3.86 5.08
N TYR A 25 5.96 2.97 4.42
CA TYR A 25 4.50 3.03 4.39
C TYR A 25 3.87 2.93 5.80
N LEU A 26 4.33 1.99 6.64
CA LEU A 26 3.82 1.84 8.00
C LEU A 26 4.11 3.04 8.92
N LEU A 27 5.00 3.95 8.53
CA LEU A 27 5.17 5.22 9.25
C LEU A 27 3.96 6.16 9.11
N GLU A 28 2.96 5.83 8.28
CA GLU A 28 1.67 6.53 8.27
C GLU A 28 0.99 6.54 9.65
N TRP A 29 1.16 5.46 10.43
CA TRP A 29 0.63 5.36 11.78
C TRP A 29 1.21 6.41 12.74
N VAL A 30 2.44 6.88 12.49
CA VAL A 30 3.03 7.98 13.25
C VAL A 30 2.21 9.25 13.04
N ALA A 31 1.79 9.53 11.81
CA ALA A 31 0.96 10.70 11.53
C ALA A 31 -0.45 10.57 12.10
N ILE A 32 -1.09 9.42 11.93
CA ILE A 32 -2.45 9.17 12.45
C ILE A 32 -2.49 9.36 13.97
N ILE A 33 -1.53 8.76 14.69
CA ILE A 33 -1.48 8.83 16.17
C ILE A 33 -1.09 10.23 16.64
N ALA A 34 -0.09 10.86 16.02
CA ALA A 34 0.43 12.15 16.48
C ALA A 34 -0.46 13.35 16.12
N ALA A 35 -1.16 13.30 14.98
CA ALA A 35 -2.01 14.41 14.52
C ALA A 35 -3.40 14.41 15.16
N GLY A 36 -3.85 13.27 15.73
CA GLY A 36 -5.17 13.17 16.36
C GLY A 36 -6.33 13.43 15.40
N ILE A 37 -6.14 13.11 14.12
CA ILE A 37 -7.12 13.36 13.04
C ILE A 37 -8.15 12.23 12.97
N ASP A 38 -9.40 12.57 12.70
CA ASP A 38 -10.56 11.67 12.70
C ASP A 38 -11.40 11.71 11.40
N ALA A 39 -11.08 12.62 10.47
CA ALA A 39 -11.75 12.78 9.18
C ALA A 39 -10.95 12.09 8.03
N PRO A 40 -11.50 11.93 6.81
CA PRO A 40 -12.85 12.32 6.40
C PRO A 40 -13.93 11.39 6.98
N LEU A 41 -15.11 11.94 7.28
CA LEU A 41 -16.17 11.22 8.02
C LEU A 41 -17.28 10.67 7.11
N GLY A 42 -17.55 11.31 5.99
CA GLY A 42 -18.51 10.85 4.99
C GLY A 42 -19.94 11.34 5.20
N ALA A 43 -20.83 10.89 4.31
CA ALA A 43 -22.17 11.43 4.16
C ALA A 43 -23.09 11.21 5.38
N ASP A 44 -22.83 10.17 6.16
CA ASP A 44 -23.62 9.80 7.34
C ASP A 44 -23.32 10.70 8.55
N ALA A 45 -22.21 11.46 8.51
CA ALA A 45 -21.88 12.42 9.56
C ALA A 45 -22.74 13.69 9.46
N SER A 46 -23.15 14.22 10.62
CA SER A 46 -23.86 15.50 10.68
C SER A 46 -22.93 16.66 10.31
N THR A 47 -23.47 17.77 9.78
CA THR A 47 -22.66 18.97 9.51
C THR A 47 -21.89 19.42 10.75
N ALA A 48 -22.51 19.37 11.93
CA ALA A 48 -21.88 19.76 13.18
C ALA A 48 -20.66 18.87 13.51
N HIS A 49 -20.77 17.56 13.30
CA HIS A 49 -19.67 16.62 13.51
C HIS A 49 -18.53 16.85 12.52
N VAL A 50 -18.83 16.99 11.23
CA VAL A 50 -17.83 17.35 10.22
C VAL A 50 -17.15 18.67 10.59
N THR A 51 -17.92 19.70 10.95
CA THR A 51 -17.34 21.00 11.31
C THR A 51 -16.41 20.89 12.52
N SER A 52 -16.78 20.13 13.55
CA SER A 52 -15.93 19.95 14.73
C SER A 52 -14.63 19.22 14.44
N SER A 53 -14.63 18.27 13.52
CA SER A 53 -13.45 17.48 13.15
C SER A 53 -12.43 18.25 12.29
N TYR A 54 -12.82 19.38 11.72
CA TYR A 54 -11.95 20.23 10.88
C TYR A 54 -11.59 21.57 11.55
N SER A 55 -12.28 21.97 12.62
CA SER A 55 -12.10 23.27 13.28
C SER A 55 -10.88 23.30 14.20
N GLY A 56 -10.02 24.30 14.05
CA GLY A 56 -8.84 24.54 14.87
C GLY A 56 -7.70 23.55 14.67
N VAL A 57 -7.75 22.76 13.60
CA VAL A 57 -6.81 21.64 13.34
C VAL A 57 -6.08 21.76 12.01
N ALA A 58 -6.07 22.92 11.35
CA ALA A 58 -5.37 23.10 10.07
C ALA A 58 -3.88 22.76 10.15
N THR A 59 -3.21 23.06 11.27
CA THR A 59 -1.78 22.72 11.46
C THR A 59 -1.57 21.20 11.52
N SER A 60 -2.39 20.48 12.29
CA SER A 60 -2.32 19.03 12.41
C SER A 60 -2.57 18.35 11.07
N TRP A 61 -3.59 18.78 10.35
CA TRP A 61 -3.91 18.27 9.03
C TRP A 61 -2.83 18.61 7.99
N GLY A 62 -2.30 19.82 7.99
CA GLY A 62 -1.23 20.23 7.08
C GLY A 62 0.05 19.41 7.29
N TRP A 63 0.42 19.16 8.55
CA TRP A 63 1.54 18.27 8.88
C TRP A 63 1.27 16.83 8.45
N ALA A 64 0.08 16.29 8.74
CA ALA A 64 -0.29 14.92 8.36
C ALA A 64 -0.29 14.73 6.83
N ALA A 65 -0.88 15.64 6.08
CA ALA A 65 -0.87 15.61 4.61
C ALA A 65 0.57 15.68 4.05
N GLY A 66 1.41 16.55 4.62
CA GLY A 66 2.83 16.61 4.28
C GLY A 66 3.55 15.28 4.55
N TRP A 67 3.28 14.66 5.69
CA TRP A 67 3.85 13.36 6.06
C TRP A 67 3.41 12.24 5.11
N PHE A 68 2.10 12.09 4.88
CA PHE A 68 1.52 11.09 3.96
C PHE A 68 2.07 11.22 2.54
N SER A 69 2.33 12.45 2.06
CA SER A 69 2.94 12.68 0.73
C SER A 69 4.30 12.00 0.55
N VAL A 70 5.02 11.74 1.66
CA VAL A 70 6.33 11.08 1.66
C VAL A 70 6.17 9.60 1.97
N VAL A 71 5.50 9.26 3.07
CA VAL A 71 5.52 7.89 3.58
C VAL A 71 4.73 6.91 2.71
N LEU A 72 3.66 7.38 2.04
CA LEU A 72 2.85 6.53 1.16
C LEU A 72 3.62 6.06 -0.08
N LEU A 73 4.67 6.77 -0.49
CA LEU A 73 5.60 6.32 -1.55
C LEU A 73 6.29 5.00 -1.19
N GLY A 74 6.31 4.62 0.08
CA GLY A 74 6.76 3.31 0.55
C GLY A 74 6.06 2.14 -0.18
N ARG A 75 4.77 2.28 -0.52
CA ARG A 75 4.04 1.25 -1.29
C ARG A 75 4.54 1.13 -2.73
N VAL A 76 4.90 2.25 -3.38
CA VAL A 76 5.51 2.22 -4.72
C VAL A 76 6.89 1.56 -4.65
N LEU A 77 7.70 1.92 -3.64
CA LEU A 77 9.01 1.33 -3.41
C LEU A 77 8.94 -0.18 -3.16
N LEU A 78 7.91 -0.64 -2.46
CA LEU A 78 7.62 -2.06 -2.27
C LEU A 78 7.43 -2.78 -3.61
N VAL A 79 6.57 -2.27 -4.50
CA VAL A 79 6.28 -2.92 -5.79
C VAL A 79 7.51 -2.88 -6.70
N LEU A 80 8.26 -1.77 -6.69
CA LEU A 80 9.55 -1.66 -7.39
C LEU A 80 10.55 -2.68 -6.85
N GLY A 81 10.61 -2.89 -5.54
CA GLY A 81 11.46 -3.91 -4.92
C GLY A 81 11.08 -5.34 -5.33
N ILE A 82 9.79 -5.66 -5.43
CA ILE A 82 9.32 -6.97 -5.91
C ILE A 82 9.69 -7.15 -7.39
N ARG A 83 9.47 -6.12 -8.21
CA ARG A 83 9.84 -6.11 -9.64
C ARG A 83 11.34 -6.34 -9.83
N ALA A 84 12.16 -5.64 -9.06
CA ALA A 84 13.62 -5.82 -9.09
C ALA A 84 14.01 -7.24 -8.68
N ALA A 85 13.46 -7.77 -7.57
CA ALA A 85 13.76 -9.13 -7.12
C ALA A 85 13.40 -10.18 -8.19
N LEU A 86 12.26 -10.03 -8.87
CA LEU A 86 11.85 -10.92 -9.97
C LEU A 86 12.79 -10.79 -11.18
N ALA A 87 13.10 -9.56 -11.61
CA ALA A 87 13.98 -9.31 -12.76
C ALA A 87 15.41 -9.83 -12.51
N ASP A 88 15.98 -9.53 -11.35
CA ASP A 88 17.33 -9.95 -10.94
C ASP A 88 17.42 -11.47 -10.78
N SER A 89 16.30 -12.13 -10.49
CA SER A 89 16.20 -13.59 -10.45
C SER A 89 15.99 -14.24 -11.83
N GLY A 90 15.99 -13.46 -12.92
CA GLY A 90 15.79 -13.95 -14.28
C GLY A 90 14.33 -14.12 -14.71
N HIS A 91 13.38 -13.53 -13.98
CA HIS A 91 11.94 -13.57 -14.28
C HIS A 91 11.35 -12.16 -14.48
N PRO A 92 11.84 -11.35 -15.43
CA PRO A 92 11.21 -10.07 -15.74
C PRO A 92 9.79 -10.28 -16.28
N GLN A 93 8.81 -9.54 -15.76
CA GLN A 93 7.42 -9.65 -16.17
C GLN A 93 6.80 -8.28 -16.40
N ARG A 94 6.21 -8.05 -17.58
CA ARG A 94 5.55 -6.78 -17.95
C ARG A 94 4.37 -6.43 -17.04
N ILE A 95 3.73 -7.44 -16.43
CA ILE A 95 2.65 -7.22 -15.47
C ILE A 95 3.12 -6.41 -14.25
N MET A 96 4.42 -6.46 -13.93
CA MET A 96 4.99 -5.65 -12.85
C MET A 96 5.07 -4.16 -13.20
N ASP A 97 5.22 -3.79 -14.49
CA ASP A 97 5.17 -2.39 -14.89
C ASP A 97 3.77 -1.81 -14.67
N PHE A 98 2.74 -2.60 -14.99
CA PHE A 98 1.36 -2.25 -14.69
C PHE A 98 1.08 -2.20 -13.18
N ALA A 99 1.64 -3.14 -12.40
CA ALA A 99 1.53 -3.13 -10.94
C ALA A 99 2.12 -1.85 -10.32
N VAL A 100 3.27 -1.39 -10.82
CA VAL A 100 3.89 -0.14 -10.37
C VAL A 100 3.00 1.05 -10.71
N ALA A 101 2.46 1.12 -11.92
CA ALA A 101 1.58 2.20 -12.34
C ALA A 101 0.28 2.24 -11.51
N ALA A 102 -0.35 1.08 -11.27
CA ALA A 102 -1.53 0.97 -10.42
C ALA A 102 -1.22 1.41 -8.98
N MET A 103 -0.07 1.00 -8.43
CA MET A 103 0.33 1.42 -7.08
C MET A 103 0.59 2.93 -7.00
N ALA A 104 1.24 3.50 -8.01
CA ALA A 104 1.47 4.95 -8.07
C ALA A 104 0.14 5.73 -8.13
N LEU A 105 -0.84 5.25 -8.90
CA LEU A 105 -2.18 5.83 -8.94
C LEU A 105 -2.89 5.75 -7.57
N SER A 106 -2.82 4.59 -6.91
CA SER A 106 -3.37 4.41 -5.56
C SER A 106 -2.79 5.41 -4.56
N VAL A 107 -1.46 5.55 -4.54
CA VAL A 107 -0.77 6.52 -3.68
C VAL A 107 -1.15 7.95 -4.03
N ALA A 108 -1.24 8.30 -5.32
CA ALA A 108 -1.63 9.65 -5.73
C ALA A 108 -3.05 10.01 -5.29
N LEU A 109 -4.00 9.07 -5.38
CA LEU A 109 -5.37 9.26 -4.91
C LEU A 109 -5.41 9.50 -3.39
N GLU A 110 -4.63 8.73 -2.63
CA GLU A 110 -4.61 8.84 -1.18
C GLU A 110 -3.92 10.14 -0.71
N VAL A 111 -2.84 10.56 -1.37
CA VAL A 111 -2.24 11.88 -1.13
C VAL A 111 -3.24 12.99 -1.46
N ALA A 112 -4.01 12.86 -2.53
CA ALA A 112 -5.05 13.82 -2.88
C ALA A 112 -6.17 13.87 -1.83
N THR A 113 -6.60 12.72 -1.29
CA THR A 113 -7.53 12.66 -0.15
C THR A 113 -7.06 13.53 1.00
N TYR A 114 -5.83 13.32 1.47
CA TYR A 114 -5.29 14.06 2.61
C TYR A 114 -5.00 15.53 2.30
N ALA A 115 -4.67 15.87 1.06
CA ALA A 115 -4.56 17.26 0.63
C ALA A 115 -5.93 17.97 0.66
N VAL A 116 -7.00 17.29 0.24
CA VAL A 116 -8.37 17.82 0.31
C VAL A 116 -8.80 18.02 1.76
N THR A 117 -8.55 17.06 2.65
CA THR A 117 -8.91 17.21 4.07
C THR A 117 -8.13 18.35 4.73
N ALA A 118 -6.83 18.46 4.45
CA ALA A 118 -6.03 19.57 4.95
C ALA A 118 -6.46 20.93 4.39
N GLY A 119 -6.83 20.98 3.11
CA GLY A 119 -7.43 22.17 2.51
C GLY A 119 -8.76 22.56 3.17
N GLY A 120 -9.60 21.58 3.53
CA GLY A 120 -10.85 21.81 4.26
C GLY A 120 -10.61 22.39 5.66
N ALA A 121 -9.65 21.86 6.40
CA ALA A 121 -9.31 22.36 7.73
C ALA A 121 -8.73 23.77 7.67
N TRP A 122 -7.81 24.00 6.73
CA TRP A 122 -7.25 25.33 6.49
C TRP A 122 -8.33 26.35 6.10
N TYR A 123 -9.26 25.97 5.20
CA TYR A 123 -10.36 26.83 4.78
C TYR A 123 -11.26 27.21 5.96
N LEU A 124 -11.62 26.26 6.81
CA LEU A 124 -12.46 26.51 7.98
C LEU A 124 -11.77 27.44 9.01
N ASP A 125 -10.46 27.27 9.21
CA ASP A 125 -9.66 28.12 10.11
C ASP A 125 -9.46 29.55 9.58
N HIS A 126 -9.79 29.83 8.31
CA HIS A 126 -9.67 31.15 7.67
C HIS A 126 -11.05 31.71 7.25
N ASP A 127 -12.02 31.66 8.17
CA ASP A 127 -13.38 32.19 8.00
C ASP A 127 -14.20 31.51 6.89
N GLY A 128 -13.79 30.31 6.47
CA GLY A 128 -14.51 29.50 5.50
C GLY A 128 -15.82 28.94 6.03
N SER A 129 -16.77 28.70 5.13
CA SER A 129 -18.09 28.18 5.49
C SER A 129 -18.10 26.65 5.76
N PRO A 130 -18.81 26.19 6.81
CA PRO A 130 -18.97 24.75 7.10
C PRO A 130 -19.58 23.92 5.96
N GLU A 131 -20.42 24.52 5.12
CA GLU A 131 -21.07 23.83 3.99
C GLU A 131 -20.06 23.41 2.93
N VAL A 132 -19.03 24.24 2.68
CA VAL A 132 -17.95 23.90 1.73
C VAL A 132 -17.10 22.78 2.30
N VAL A 133 -16.77 22.82 3.59
CA VAL A 133 -16.01 21.74 4.27
C VAL A 133 -16.75 20.41 4.18
N ARG A 134 -18.09 20.42 4.33
CA ARG A 134 -18.90 19.21 4.13
C ARG A 134 -18.81 18.65 2.71
N GLY A 135 -18.76 19.52 1.70
CA GLY A 135 -18.52 19.10 0.31
C GLY A 135 -17.13 18.49 0.12
N LEU A 136 -16.10 19.09 0.71
CA LEU A 136 -14.72 18.58 0.66
C LEU A 136 -14.57 17.25 1.39
N ASP A 137 -15.22 17.08 2.54
CA ASP A 137 -15.24 15.83 3.31
C ASP A 137 -15.84 14.67 2.49
N ALA A 138 -16.99 14.91 1.86
CA ALA A 138 -17.61 13.92 0.97
C ALA A 138 -16.71 13.57 -0.23
N ALA A 139 -16.05 14.56 -0.83
CA ALA A 139 -15.09 14.33 -1.91
C ALA A 139 -13.87 13.52 -1.44
N ALA A 140 -13.34 13.82 -0.25
CA ALA A 140 -12.24 13.09 0.35
C ALA A 140 -12.62 11.63 0.65
N VAL A 141 -13.85 11.36 1.13
CA VAL A 141 -14.33 9.98 1.29
C VAL A 141 -14.35 9.23 -0.04
N VAL A 142 -14.88 9.83 -1.11
CA VAL A 142 -14.90 9.18 -2.43
C VAL A 142 -13.48 8.91 -2.93
N LEU A 143 -12.57 9.89 -2.83
CA LEU A 143 -11.17 9.71 -3.19
C LEU A 143 -10.53 8.56 -2.39
N ASN A 144 -10.72 8.53 -1.07
CA ASN A 144 -10.21 7.49 -0.20
C ASN A 144 -10.74 6.10 -0.59
N SER A 145 -12.05 5.98 -0.84
CA SER A 145 -12.67 4.73 -1.29
C SER A 145 -12.07 4.23 -2.61
N THR A 146 -11.72 5.14 -3.54
CA THR A 146 -11.13 4.76 -4.82
C THR A 146 -9.67 4.33 -4.75
N VAL A 147 -8.97 4.55 -3.63
CA VAL A 147 -7.58 4.09 -3.43
C VAL A 147 -7.47 2.57 -3.54
N PHE A 148 -8.47 1.85 -3.03
CA PHE A 148 -8.41 0.41 -2.83
C PHE A 148 -8.45 -0.41 -4.12
N GLY A 149 -9.14 0.10 -5.15
CA GLY A 149 -9.18 -0.52 -6.48
C GLY A 149 -7.79 -0.70 -7.08
N PRO A 150 -7.06 0.38 -7.39
CA PRO A 150 -5.70 0.32 -7.91
C PRO A 150 -4.70 -0.32 -6.93
N LEU A 151 -4.87 -0.16 -5.62
CA LEU A 151 -4.07 -0.87 -4.60
C LEU A 151 -4.21 -2.40 -4.77
N GLY A 152 -5.46 -2.87 -4.81
CA GLY A 152 -5.78 -4.29 -4.97
C GLY A 152 -5.24 -4.86 -6.28
N VAL A 153 -5.38 -4.11 -7.38
CA VAL A 153 -4.82 -4.50 -8.69
C VAL A 153 -3.29 -4.63 -8.63
N ALA A 154 -2.60 -3.65 -8.02
CA ALA A 154 -1.15 -3.70 -7.88
C ALA A 154 -0.69 -4.93 -7.06
N ILE A 155 -1.38 -5.24 -5.97
CA ILE A 155 -1.11 -6.42 -5.14
C ILE A 155 -1.39 -7.70 -5.93
N LEU A 156 -2.53 -7.78 -6.62
CA LEU A 156 -2.94 -8.94 -7.42
C LEU A 156 -1.92 -9.25 -8.53
N CYS A 157 -1.49 -8.21 -9.27
CA CYS A 157 -0.45 -8.34 -10.29
C CYS A 157 0.88 -8.78 -9.69
N SER A 158 1.29 -8.20 -8.56
CA SER A 158 2.54 -8.56 -7.87
C SER A 158 2.52 -10.00 -7.38
N ALA A 159 1.45 -10.40 -6.68
CA ALA A 159 1.27 -11.75 -6.16
C ALA A 159 1.12 -12.80 -7.28
N GLY A 160 0.44 -12.46 -8.38
CA GLY A 160 0.37 -13.29 -9.58
C GLY A 160 1.74 -13.50 -10.21
N ALA A 161 2.53 -12.44 -10.37
CA ALA A 161 3.90 -12.53 -10.88
C ALA A 161 4.80 -13.39 -9.97
N MET A 162 4.69 -13.20 -8.65
CA MET A 162 5.38 -14.02 -7.65
C MET A 162 4.95 -15.49 -7.75
N TRP A 163 3.65 -15.76 -7.89
CA TRP A 163 3.10 -17.11 -8.05
C TRP A 163 3.66 -17.82 -9.30
N TRP A 164 3.62 -17.15 -10.45
CA TRP A 164 4.09 -17.72 -11.73
C TRP A 164 5.60 -17.88 -11.79
N SER A 165 6.37 -17.07 -11.07
CA SER A 165 7.83 -17.22 -11.00
C SER A 165 8.26 -18.53 -10.33
N GLY A 166 7.45 -19.06 -9.40
CA GLY A 166 7.83 -20.20 -8.56
C GLY A 166 8.96 -19.92 -7.55
N LEU A 167 9.42 -18.66 -7.45
CA LEU A 167 10.51 -18.25 -6.54
C LEU A 167 10.04 -18.00 -5.10
N PHE A 168 8.76 -17.72 -4.93
CA PHE A 168 8.15 -17.34 -3.66
C PHE A 168 7.31 -18.48 -3.07
N PRO A 169 7.19 -18.59 -1.74
CA PRO A 169 6.31 -19.57 -1.10
C PRO A 169 4.86 -19.41 -1.58
N ARG A 170 4.20 -20.51 -1.96
CA ARG A 170 2.81 -20.47 -2.45
C ARG A 170 1.84 -19.88 -1.45
N VAL A 171 2.04 -20.14 -0.16
CA VAL A 171 1.18 -19.56 0.91
C VAL A 171 1.28 -18.04 0.90
N LEU A 172 2.49 -17.48 0.80
CA LEU A 172 2.70 -16.03 0.70
C LEU A 172 1.96 -15.46 -0.53
N CYS A 173 2.16 -16.08 -1.70
CA CYS A 173 1.49 -15.64 -2.92
C CYS A 173 -0.04 -15.74 -2.79
N GLY A 174 -0.56 -16.80 -2.16
CA GLY A 174 -1.99 -16.97 -1.91
C GLY A 174 -2.58 -15.87 -1.03
N VAL A 175 -1.90 -15.48 0.05
CA VAL A 175 -2.30 -14.32 0.88
C VAL A 175 -2.37 -13.06 0.04
N GLY A 176 -1.36 -12.81 -0.80
CA GLY A 176 -1.33 -11.66 -1.71
C GLY A 176 -2.46 -11.68 -2.74
N LEU A 177 -2.76 -12.83 -3.35
CA LEU A 177 -3.86 -12.97 -4.30
C LEU A 177 -5.22 -12.67 -3.64
N VAL A 178 -5.47 -13.21 -2.44
CA VAL A 178 -6.71 -12.95 -1.69
C VAL A 178 -6.80 -11.46 -1.30
N ALA A 179 -5.72 -10.87 -0.80
CA ALA A 179 -5.67 -9.44 -0.48
C ALA A 179 -5.90 -8.57 -1.73
N GLY A 180 -5.30 -8.91 -2.87
CA GLY A 180 -5.43 -8.17 -4.11
C GLY A 180 -6.84 -8.24 -4.71
N VAL A 181 -7.44 -9.44 -4.75
CA VAL A 181 -8.84 -9.61 -5.17
C VAL A 181 -9.77 -8.85 -4.21
N GLY A 182 -9.61 -9.06 -2.90
CA GLY A 182 -10.41 -8.40 -1.88
C GLY A 182 -10.34 -6.87 -1.98
N GLY A 183 -9.14 -6.30 -2.08
CA GLY A 183 -8.94 -4.86 -2.22
C GLY A 183 -9.52 -4.29 -3.52
N THR A 184 -9.39 -5.03 -4.63
CA THR A 184 -9.98 -4.62 -5.92
C THR A 184 -11.51 -4.55 -5.83
N LEU A 185 -12.13 -5.62 -5.29
CA LEU A 185 -13.57 -5.67 -5.09
C LEU A 185 -14.04 -4.63 -4.07
N MET A 186 -13.24 -4.37 -3.02
CA MET A 186 -13.53 -3.36 -2.01
C MET A 186 -13.56 -1.96 -2.63
N GLY A 187 -12.59 -1.62 -3.48
CA GLY A 187 -12.60 -0.34 -4.18
C GLY A 187 -13.78 -0.16 -5.13
N LEU A 188 -14.21 -1.25 -5.80
CA LEU A 188 -15.42 -1.24 -6.63
C LEU A 188 -16.69 -1.05 -5.78
N ALA A 189 -16.79 -1.75 -4.65
CA ALA A 189 -17.92 -1.65 -3.75
C ALA A 189 -18.00 -0.29 -3.04
N ALA A 190 -16.85 0.23 -2.57
CA ALA A 190 -16.78 1.50 -1.84
C ALA A 190 -17.10 2.73 -2.71
N ALA A 191 -16.99 2.61 -4.04
CA ALA A 191 -17.44 3.64 -4.98
C ALA A 191 -18.97 3.63 -5.20
N ALA A 192 -19.67 2.57 -4.78
CA ALA A 192 -21.11 2.41 -4.95
C ALA A 192 -21.84 2.53 -3.59
N PRO A 193 -22.68 3.56 -3.38
CA PRO A 193 -23.36 3.77 -2.09
C PRO A 193 -24.21 2.59 -1.63
N THR A 194 -24.75 1.80 -2.56
CA THR A 194 -25.58 0.63 -2.26
C THR A 194 -24.79 -0.62 -1.86
N ALA A 195 -23.46 -0.59 -1.96
CA ALA A 195 -22.58 -1.73 -1.70
C ALA A 195 -21.71 -1.57 -0.45
N GLY A 196 -22.04 -0.62 0.44
CA GLY A 196 -21.27 -0.33 1.66
C GLY A 196 -21.00 -1.56 2.54
N SER A 197 -22.02 -2.39 2.80
CA SER A 197 -21.85 -3.62 3.60
C SER A 197 -20.92 -4.65 2.94
N ALA A 198 -20.85 -4.66 1.61
CA ALA A 198 -19.89 -5.48 0.88
C ALA A 198 -18.47 -4.93 1.03
N ALA A 199 -18.30 -3.60 0.97
CA ALA A 199 -17.02 -2.95 1.22
C ALA A 199 -16.50 -3.25 2.64
N ASP A 200 -17.37 -3.15 3.66
CA ASP A 200 -17.04 -3.46 5.05
C ASP A 200 -16.56 -4.90 5.22
N ALA A 201 -17.29 -5.87 4.64
CA ALA A 201 -16.91 -7.27 4.68
C ALA A 201 -15.56 -7.54 4.00
N LEU A 202 -15.25 -6.80 2.93
CA LEU A 202 -13.99 -6.90 2.20
C LEU A 202 -12.84 -6.16 2.90
N GLY A 203 -13.12 -5.39 3.97
CA GLY A 203 -12.12 -4.68 4.80
C GLY A 203 -11.00 -5.57 5.33
N ILE A 204 -11.25 -6.88 5.46
CA ILE A 204 -10.22 -7.88 5.81
C ILE A 204 -9.05 -7.93 4.80
N ALA A 205 -9.22 -7.42 3.59
CA ALA A 205 -8.15 -7.31 2.60
C ALA A 205 -6.99 -6.42 3.07
N VAL A 206 -7.26 -5.40 3.90
CA VAL A 206 -6.25 -4.47 4.43
C VAL A 206 -5.25 -5.17 5.35
N PRO A 207 -5.65 -5.87 6.43
CA PRO A 207 -4.70 -6.59 7.26
C PRO A 207 -4.00 -7.73 6.50
N LEU A 208 -4.66 -8.38 5.54
CA LEU A 208 -4.00 -9.38 4.68
C LEU A 208 -2.91 -8.77 3.80
N PHE A 209 -3.16 -7.57 3.27
CA PHE A 209 -2.15 -6.80 2.55
C PHE A 209 -0.93 -6.50 3.43
N TRP A 210 -1.13 -6.04 4.67
CA TRP A 210 -0.01 -5.77 5.58
C TRP A 210 0.81 -7.02 5.90
N ILE A 211 0.14 -8.16 6.14
CA ILE A 211 0.80 -9.44 6.36
C ILE A 211 1.62 -9.85 5.12
N TRP A 212 1.01 -9.78 3.93
CA TRP A 212 1.68 -10.11 2.68
C TRP A 212 2.89 -9.22 2.41
N MET A 213 2.74 -7.91 2.61
CA MET A 213 3.77 -6.89 2.44
C MET A 213 4.99 -7.18 3.33
N LEU A 214 4.77 -7.32 4.64
CA LEU A 214 5.85 -7.53 5.62
C LEU A 214 6.55 -8.87 5.39
N TRP A 215 5.78 -9.93 5.12
CA TRP A 215 6.35 -11.24 4.85
C TRP A 215 7.20 -11.22 3.56
N THR A 216 6.72 -10.58 2.49
CA THR A 216 7.50 -10.39 1.26
C THR A 216 8.78 -9.59 1.53
N GLY A 217 8.68 -8.50 2.29
CA GLY A 217 9.82 -7.67 2.69
C GLY A 217 10.90 -8.44 3.43
N VAL A 218 10.52 -9.19 4.47
CA VAL A 218 11.46 -10.01 5.25
C VAL A 218 12.08 -11.11 4.40
N LEU A 219 11.30 -11.76 3.54
CA LEU A 219 11.80 -12.81 2.66
C LEU A 219 12.85 -12.27 1.69
N CYS A 220 12.55 -11.17 0.98
CA CYS A 220 13.48 -10.52 0.06
C CYS A 220 14.74 -10.05 0.81
N TRP A 221 14.61 -9.47 2.00
CA TRP A 221 15.75 -9.04 2.80
C TRP A 221 16.66 -10.22 3.17
N ARG A 222 16.10 -11.34 3.65
CA ARG A 222 16.88 -12.52 4.02
C ARG A 222 17.63 -13.13 2.84
N ARG A 223 17.09 -13.02 1.62
CA ARG A 223 17.74 -13.48 0.39
C ARG A 223 18.79 -12.51 -0.15
N ALA A 224 18.87 -11.29 0.37
CA ALA A 224 19.90 -10.32 0.02
C ALA A 224 21.21 -10.52 0.81
N ILE A 225 21.20 -11.31 1.89
CA ILE A 225 22.37 -11.54 2.75
C ILE A 225 23.16 -12.74 2.21
N PRO A 226 24.44 -12.57 1.81
CA PRO A 226 25.29 -13.69 1.41
C PRO A 226 25.43 -14.71 2.56
N PRO A 227 25.46 -16.02 2.28
CA PRO A 227 25.70 -17.02 3.32
C PRO A 227 27.09 -16.82 3.95
N ASP A 228 27.16 -16.86 5.29
CA ASP A 228 28.42 -16.72 6.04
C ASP A 228 29.42 -17.81 5.61
N PRO A 229 30.58 -17.46 5.05
CA PRO A 229 31.61 -18.43 4.65
C PRO A 229 32.15 -19.29 5.80
N ARG A 230 31.91 -18.90 7.05
CA ARG A 230 32.35 -19.64 8.25
C ARG A 230 31.39 -20.76 8.65
N ALA A 231 30.08 -20.59 8.41
CA ALA A 231 29.08 -21.63 8.70
C ALA A 231 29.31 -22.91 7.86
N GLY A 232 29.79 -22.77 6.62
CA GLY A 232 30.14 -23.91 5.77
C GLY A 232 31.45 -24.63 6.15
N ARG A 233 32.31 -24.01 6.97
CA ARG A 233 33.55 -24.62 7.48
C ARG A 233 33.32 -25.39 8.78
N ALA A 234 32.47 -24.87 9.67
CA ALA A 234 32.10 -25.55 10.90
C ALA A 234 31.27 -26.84 10.66
N ALA A 235 30.49 -26.90 9.58
CA ALA A 235 29.77 -28.10 9.18
C ALA A 235 30.64 -29.18 8.49
N ARG A 236 31.92 -28.89 8.22
CA ARG A 236 32.88 -29.79 7.58
C ARG A 236 34.02 -30.22 8.51
N ALA A 237 34.04 -29.71 9.74
CA ALA A 237 34.97 -30.10 10.81
C ALA A 237 34.22 -31.05 11.76
#